data_AF-A0ABD3QCJ2-F1
#
_entry.id   AF-A0ABD3QCJ2-F1
#
_cell.length_a   1.000
_cell.length_b   1.000
_cell.length_c   1.000
_cell.angle_alpha   90.00
_cell.angle_beta   90.00
_cell.angle_gamma   90.00
#
_symmetry.space_group_name_H-M   'P 1'
#
loop_
_entity.id
_entity.type
_entity.pdbx_description
1 polymer ?
#
loop_
_entity_poly.entity_id
_entity_poly.type
_entity_poly.pdbx_seq_one_letter_code
_entity_poly.pdbx_strand_id
1 'polypeptide(L)'
;MANNDQHHRAEILVRRREELEALRAFFGEQLLPCLPSNISTAKNGGGASDVPIDGPWFIQLISGKSPFVPTLEVRLSSNYPLISSNEESPTPILHNVDYHMNPRQKDALIAGLKDMYEPEMHMDVGILWAERCREEFVDVSVPSCDLQSTDNLAVDVVKESSNNDPIELSVMFLSFNHLLHGKSHKKEAQIVSLAYKMGLVGFVSYGTPGLIGVIVCKNKDNTGVVAGITTTAGHDVVDFSKECSRIGKKGTILDVSLELDENGLKRQQGEIAMGVKKSCQHNQSTRSRQKQVTGIHCLLVDLLGEDKVVCSKRESKFTQQVLVVKKGLNSFPSRIELKKVLVDRHDMNDKIFQQIIGVA
;
A
#
# COMPACT_ATOMS: atom_id res chain seq x y z
N MET A 1 -42.26 -37.14 -2.87
CA MET A 1 -41.21 -36.27 -2.29
C MET A 1 -39.86 -36.48 -2.97
N ALA A 2 -39.38 -37.71 -3.18
CA ALA A 2 -38.10 -37.97 -3.84
C ALA A 2 -37.86 -37.34 -5.24
N ASN A 3 -38.91 -37.03 -6.00
CA ASN A 3 -38.77 -36.46 -7.35
C ASN A 3 -38.38 -34.98 -7.37
N ASN A 4 -38.74 -34.20 -6.32
CA ASN A 4 -38.42 -32.77 -6.25
C ASN A 4 -36.95 -32.55 -5.88
N ASP A 5 -36.42 -33.37 -4.97
CA ASP A 5 -35.02 -33.26 -4.52
C ASP A 5 -34.03 -33.56 -5.65
N GLN A 6 -34.38 -34.50 -6.54
CA GLN A 6 -33.55 -34.85 -7.69
C GLN A 6 -33.51 -33.73 -8.75
N HIS A 7 -34.65 -33.08 -9.01
CA HIS A 7 -34.71 -31.93 -9.90
C HIS A 7 -33.91 -30.75 -9.34
N HIS A 8 -34.09 -30.45 -8.05
CA HIS A 8 -33.39 -29.36 -7.38
C HIS A 8 -31.87 -29.57 -7.38
N ARG A 9 -31.41 -30.80 -7.09
CA ARG A 9 -29.99 -31.15 -7.16
C ARG A 9 -29.42 -31.01 -8.58
N ALA A 10 -30.19 -31.41 -9.60
CA ALA A 10 -29.76 -31.27 -10.98
C ALA A 10 -29.56 -29.79 -11.36
N GLU A 11 -30.49 -28.92 -10.95
CA GLU A 11 -30.41 -27.48 -11.19
C GLU A 11 -29.21 -26.84 -10.48
N ILE A 12 -28.95 -27.21 -9.23
CA ILE A 12 -27.75 -26.80 -8.49
C ILE A 12 -26.47 -27.15 -9.25
N LEU A 13 -26.37 -28.40 -9.72
CA LEU A 13 -25.19 -28.88 -10.44
C LEU A 13 -25.00 -28.18 -11.78
N VAL A 14 -26.09 -27.80 -12.47
CA VAL A 14 -26.04 -27.01 -13.70
C VAL A 14 -25.47 -25.62 -13.39
N ARG A 15 -26.02 -24.90 -12.40
CA ARG A 15 -25.56 -23.55 -12.06
C ARG A 15 -24.10 -23.52 -11.59
N ARG A 16 -23.68 -24.48 -10.76
CA ARG A 16 -22.27 -24.60 -10.36
C ARG A 16 -21.34 -24.86 -11.53
N ARG A 17 -21.77 -25.67 -12.49
CA ARG A 17 -20.99 -25.96 -13.69
C ARG A 17 -20.82 -24.70 -14.52
N GLU A 18 -21.88 -23.92 -14.72
CA GLU A 18 -21.85 -22.64 -15.43
C GLU A 18 -20.85 -21.67 -14.77
N GLU A 19 -20.94 -21.50 -13.45
CA GLU A 19 -20.01 -20.64 -12.71
C GLU A 19 -18.57 -21.17 -12.77
N LEU A 20 -18.36 -22.48 -12.64
CA LEU A 20 -17.03 -23.07 -12.73
C LEU A 20 -16.42 -22.90 -14.13
N GLU A 21 -17.23 -22.98 -15.19
CA GLU A 21 -16.79 -22.67 -16.56
C GLU A 21 -16.43 -21.19 -16.71
N ALA A 22 -17.21 -20.28 -16.11
CA ALA A 22 -16.88 -18.86 -16.08
C ALA A 22 -15.59 -18.59 -15.30
N LEU A 23 -15.37 -19.25 -14.15
CA LEU A 23 -14.14 -19.19 -13.38
C LEU A 23 -12.94 -19.67 -14.19
N ARG A 24 -13.07 -20.80 -14.90
CA ARG A 24 -12.02 -21.34 -15.77
C ARG A 24 -11.68 -20.36 -16.90
N ALA A 25 -12.68 -19.76 -17.53
CA ALA A 25 -12.48 -18.77 -18.58
C ALA A 25 -11.82 -17.47 -18.05
N PHE A 26 -12.18 -17.05 -16.84
CA PHE A 26 -11.72 -15.78 -16.26
C PHE A 26 -10.33 -15.89 -15.61
N PHE A 27 -10.08 -16.94 -14.84
CA PHE A 27 -8.85 -17.12 -14.05
C PHE A 27 -7.82 -18.05 -14.70
N GLY A 28 -8.23 -18.92 -15.63
CA GLY A 28 -7.32 -19.84 -16.32
C GLY A 28 -6.51 -20.68 -15.34
N GLU A 29 -5.18 -20.57 -15.42
CA GLU A 29 -4.23 -21.31 -14.58
C GLU A 29 -4.25 -20.91 -13.09
N GLN A 30 -4.86 -19.78 -12.75
CA GLN A 30 -4.97 -19.31 -11.36
C GLN A 30 -6.07 -20.03 -10.58
N LEU A 31 -6.98 -20.73 -11.27
CA LEU A 31 -7.96 -21.61 -10.64
C LEU A 31 -7.31 -22.98 -10.39
N LEU A 32 -7.18 -23.34 -9.12
CA LEU A 32 -6.47 -24.53 -8.68
C LEU A 32 -7.45 -25.64 -8.24
N PRO A 33 -7.11 -26.91 -8.48
CA PRO A 33 -7.90 -28.05 -8.01
C PRO A 33 -7.76 -28.28 -6.49
N CYS A 34 -6.65 -27.83 -5.89
CA CYS A 34 -6.35 -27.97 -4.47
C CYS A 34 -5.36 -26.88 -4.01
N LEU A 35 -5.17 -26.75 -2.69
CA LEU A 35 -4.15 -25.85 -2.15
C LEU A 35 -2.75 -26.31 -2.58
N PRO A 36 -1.90 -25.39 -3.06
CA PRO A 36 -0.52 -25.70 -3.37
C PRO A 36 0.19 -26.10 -2.07
N SER A 37 0.55 -27.37 -1.96
CA SER A 37 1.39 -27.85 -0.86
C SER A 37 2.80 -27.29 -1.09
N ASN A 38 3.47 -26.81 -0.04
CA ASN A 38 4.80 -26.16 -0.07
C ASN A 38 5.96 -27.04 -0.60
N ILE A 39 5.69 -28.14 -1.29
CA ILE A 39 6.66 -29.13 -1.74
C ILE A 39 6.69 -29.13 -3.26
N SER A 40 7.75 -28.49 -3.77
CA SER A 40 8.22 -28.47 -5.15
C SER A 40 8.12 -29.83 -5.86
N THR A 41 6.95 -30.18 -6.39
CA THR A 41 6.78 -31.32 -7.32
C THR A 41 5.57 -31.09 -8.22
N ALA A 42 5.62 -30.08 -9.10
CA ALA A 42 4.68 -29.99 -10.21
C ALA A 42 5.29 -29.23 -11.40
N LYS A 43 6.48 -29.65 -11.85
CA LYS A 43 6.84 -29.54 -13.25
C LYS A 43 6.70 -30.94 -13.83
N ASN A 44 5.57 -31.20 -14.48
CA ASN A 44 5.48 -31.86 -15.79
C ASN A 44 4.01 -32.09 -16.12
N GLY A 45 3.68 -31.85 -17.39
CA GLY A 45 2.32 -31.73 -17.92
C GLY A 45 1.38 -32.84 -17.48
N GLY A 46 0.27 -32.42 -16.88
CA GLY A 46 -0.94 -33.21 -16.72
C GLY A 46 -2.09 -32.24 -16.99
N GLY A 47 -2.94 -32.57 -17.97
CA GLY A 47 -3.99 -31.69 -18.48
C GLY A 47 -4.89 -31.13 -17.39
N ALA A 48 -5.56 -30.02 -17.69
CA ALA A 48 -6.54 -29.30 -16.86
C ALA A 48 -7.09 -30.20 -15.75
N SER A 49 -6.47 -30.11 -14.57
CA SER A 49 -6.89 -30.93 -13.44
C SER A 49 -8.33 -30.53 -13.14
N ASP A 50 -9.24 -31.52 -13.17
CA ASP A 50 -10.66 -31.26 -13.03
C ASP A 50 -10.95 -30.74 -11.62
N VAL A 51 -11.04 -29.41 -11.52
CA VAL A 51 -11.55 -28.72 -10.33
C VAL A 51 -12.95 -29.27 -10.04
N PRO A 52 -13.24 -29.73 -8.81
CA PRO A 52 -14.52 -30.34 -8.50
C PRO A 52 -15.66 -29.33 -8.62
N ILE A 53 -16.77 -29.74 -9.26
CA ILE A 53 -17.98 -28.90 -9.41
C ILE A 53 -18.56 -28.54 -8.04
N ASP A 54 -18.46 -29.43 -7.06
CA ASP A 54 -18.95 -29.21 -5.69
C ASP A 54 -18.00 -28.41 -4.79
N GLY A 55 -16.84 -28.02 -5.32
CA GLY A 55 -15.81 -27.31 -4.58
C GLY A 55 -15.05 -28.19 -3.57
N PRO A 56 -14.23 -27.58 -2.69
CA PRO A 56 -13.93 -26.15 -2.68
C PRO A 56 -13.20 -25.68 -3.94
N TRP A 57 -13.43 -24.42 -4.33
CA TRP A 57 -12.70 -23.78 -5.43
C TRP A 57 -11.56 -22.93 -4.89
N PHE A 58 -10.36 -23.11 -5.42
CA PHE A 58 -9.17 -22.37 -4.99
C PHE A 58 -8.73 -21.39 -6.07
N ILE A 59 -8.67 -20.10 -5.77
CA ILE A 59 -8.37 -19.04 -6.74
C ILE A 59 -7.14 -18.26 -6.27
N GLN A 60 -6.06 -18.28 -7.05
CA GLN A 60 -4.90 -17.44 -6.81
C GLN A 60 -5.23 -15.97 -7.10
N LEU A 61 -5.02 -15.12 -6.11
CA LEU A 61 -5.42 -13.72 -6.17
C LEU A 61 -4.39 -12.86 -6.92
N ILE A 62 -3.12 -13.25 -6.93
CA ILE A 62 -2.07 -12.56 -7.67
C ILE A 62 -1.24 -13.56 -8.48
N SER A 63 -0.78 -13.14 -9.66
CA SER A 63 0.20 -13.93 -10.42
C SER A 63 1.57 -13.76 -9.79
N GLY A 64 2.16 -14.85 -9.29
CA GLY A 64 3.49 -14.80 -8.71
C GLY A 64 4.12 -16.19 -8.59
N LYS A 65 5.46 -16.23 -8.68
CA LYS A 65 6.27 -17.42 -8.40
C LYS A 65 6.58 -17.58 -6.90
N SER A 66 6.00 -16.73 -6.05
CA SER A 66 6.18 -16.81 -4.60
C SER A 66 5.60 -18.13 -4.10
N PRO A 67 6.24 -18.81 -3.12
CA PRO A 67 5.60 -19.92 -2.43
C PRO A 67 4.39 -19.46 -1.59
N PHE A 68 4.27 -18.15 -1.30
CA PHE A 68 3.19 -17.57 -0.51
C PHE A 68 2.27 -16.73 -1.39
N VAL A 69 1.57 -17.35 -2.35
CA VAL A 69 0.54 -16.66 -3.14
C VAL A 69 -0.78 -16.65 -2.36
N PRO A 70 -1.33 -15.45 -2.04
CA PRO A 70 -2.68 -15.31 -1.51
C PRO A 70 -3.69 -16.10 -2.34
N THR A 71 -4.41 -17.00 -1.68
CA THR A 71 -5.37 -17.89 -2.33
C THR A 71 -6.70 -17.81 -1.62
N LEU A 72 -7.76 -17.57 -2.39
CA LEU A 72 -9.14 -17.65 -1.91
C LEU A 72 -9.65 -19.08 -2.08
N GLU A 73 -10.10 -19.69 -1.00
CA GLU A 73 -10.89 -20.91 -1.00
C GLU A 73 -12.36 -20.55 -0.86
N VAL A 74 -13.17 -20.98 -1.81
CA VAL A 74 -14.63 -20.83 -1.81
C VAL A 74 -15.24 -22.19 -1.47
N ARG A 75 -15.79 -22.31 -0.26
CA ARG A 75 -16.56 -23.50 0.15
C ARG A 75 -18.02 -23.28 -0.16
N LEU A 76 -18.58 -24.17 -0.98
CA LEU A 76 -19.99 -24.15 -1.35
C LEU A 76 -20.78 -25.04 -0.39
N SER A 77 -21.90 -24.55 0.13
CA SER A 77 -22.87 -25.42 0.84
C SER A 77 -23.53 -26.37 -0.16
N SER A 78 -24.19 -27.45 0.26
CA SER A 78 -24.81 -28.41 -0.70
C SER A 78 -25.88 -27.80 -1.61
N ASN A 79 -26.48 -26.67 -1.20
CA ASN A 79 -27.66 -26.10 -1.85
C ASN A 79 -27.37 -24.81 -2.64
N TYR A 80 -26.13 -24.31 -2.57
CA TYR A 80 -25.69 -23.20 -3.40
C TYR A 80 -25.80 -23.54 -4.91
N PRO A 81 -26.36 -22.66 -5.77
CA PRO A 81 -26.75 -21.27 -5.47
C PRO A 81 -28.23 -21.03 -5.15
N LEU A 82 -29.04 -22.09 -4.98
CA LEU A 82 -30.50 -22.01 -4.81
C LEU A 82 -30.94 -21.96 -3.33
N ILE A 83 -30.19 -21.25 -2.49
CA ILE A 83 -30.36 -21.25 -1.03
C ILE A 83 -31.72 -20.66 -0.64
N SER A 84 -32.60 -21.46 -0.03
CA SER A 84 -33.84 -20.98 0.57
C SER A 84 -33.60 -20.55 2.02
N SER A 85 -33.51 -19.24 2.28
CA SER A 85 -33.54 -18.43 3.52
C SER A 85 -33.00 -18.93 4.89
N ASN A 86 -32.84 -20.23 5.15
CA ASN A 86 -32.40 -20.82 6.42
C ASN A 86 -31.17 -21.75 6.28
N GLU A 87 -30.58 -21.86 5.09
CA GLU A 87 -29.51 -22.82 4.82
C GLU A 87 -28.11 -22.19 4.83
N GLU A 88 -27.09 -23.04 4.95
CA GLU A 88 -25.68 -22.61 5.02
C GLU A 88 -25.26 -21.84 3.77
N SER A 89 -24.74 -20.63 3.96
CA SER A 89 -24.17 -19.79 2.89
C SER A 89 -22.78 -20.30 2.45
N PRO A 90 -22.34 -19.99 1.22
CA PRO A 90 -20.95 -20.21 0.85
C PRO A 90 -20.01 -19.51 1.83
N THR A 91 -18.83 -20.09 2.05
CA THR A 91 -17.86 -19.61 3.03
C THR A 91 -16.52 -19.28 2.36
N PRO A 92 -16.07 -18.01 2.42
CA PRO A 92 -14.75 -17.63 1.94
C PRO A 92 -13.68 -17.91 2.99
N ILE A 93 -12.55 -18.47 2.57
CA ILE A 93 -11.36 -18.69 3.40
C ILE A 93 -10.14 -18.15 2.66
N LEU A 94 -9.31 -17.36 3.35
CA LEU A 94 -8.10 -16.79 2.79
C LEU A 94 -6.84 -17.48 3.32
N HIS A 95 -6.05 -18.01 2.38
CA HIS A 95 -4.79 -18.72 2.62
C HIS A 95 -3.59 -17.86 2.20
N ASN A 96 -2.46 -18.04 2.88
CA ASN A 96 -1.18 -17.39 2.58
C ASN A 96 -1.26 -15.86 2.52
N VAL A 97 -2.12 -15.24 3.35
CA VAL A 97 -2.34 -13.79 3.38
C VAL A 97 -1.54 -13.06 4.46
N ASP A 98 -0.87 -13.80 5.36
CA ASP A 98 -0.23 -13.22 6.55
C ASP A 98 0.91 -12.24 6.21
N TYR A 99 1.50 -12.38 5.02
CA TYR A 99 2.52 -11.46 4.50
C TYR A 99 1.94 -10.19 3.86
N HIS A 100 0.64 -10.17 3.61
CA HIS A 100 -0.03 -9.12 2.85
C HIS A 100 -0.97 -8.28 3.71
N MET A 101 -1.57 -8.88 4.74
CA MET A 101 -2.51 -8.21 5.63
C MET A 101 -2.43 -8.74 7.05
N ASN A 102 -2.73 -7.87 8.00
CA ASN A 102 -2.83 -8.27 9.41
C ASN A 102 -4.16 -9.01 9.69
N PRO A 103 -4.29 -9.71 10.83
CA PRO A 103 -5.50 -10.48 11.16
C PRO A 103 -6.79 -9.66 11.15
N ARG A 104 -6.75 -8.39 11.61
CA ARG A 104 -7.94 -7.52 11.62
C ARG A 104 -8.40 -7.17 10.21
N GLN A 105 -7.46 -6.91 9.31
CA GLN A 105 -7.76 -6.65 7.89
C GLN A 105 -8.34 -7.90 7.22
N LYS A 106 -7.77 -9.09 7.52
CA LYS A 106 -8.28 -10.37 7.04
C LYS A 106 -9.73 -10.60 7.49
N ASP A 107 -10.02 -10.40 8.77
CA ASP A 107 -11.36 -10.59 9.33
C ASP A 107 -12.36 -9.60 8.73
N ALA A 108 -11.97 -8.33 8.57
CA ALA A 108 -12.80 -7.31 7.94
C ALA A 108 -13.09 -7.62 6.46
N LEU A 109 -12.10 -8.11 5.71
CA LEU A 109 -12.28 -8.54 4.33
C LEU A 109 -13.23 -9.73 4.25
N ILE A 110 -13.03 -10.77 5.06
CA ILE A 110 -13.90 -11.95 5.11
C ILE A 110 -15.34 -11.57 5.47
N ALA A 111 -15.53 -10.68 6.44
CA ALA A 111 -16.86 -10.16 6.78
C ALA A 111 -17.50 -9.46 5.58
N GLY A 112 -16.77 -8.56 4.92
CA GLY A 112 -17.25 -7.86 3.73
C GLY A 112 -17.61 -8.80 2.57
N LEU A 113 -16.85 -9.89 2.36
CA LEU A 113 -17.20 -10.90 1.34
C LEU A 113 -18.54 -11.58 1.67
N LYS A 114 -18.75 -11.95 2.93
CA LYS A 114 -20.02 -12.55 3.38
C LYS A 114 -21.18 -11.59 3.20
N ASP A 115 -20.99 -10.32 3.52
CA ASP A 115 -22.02 -9.28 3.37
C ASP A 115 -22.40 -9.01 1.90
N MET A 116 -21.51 -9.31 0.95
CA MET A 116 -21.78 -9.19 -0.49
C MET A 116 -22.65 -10.32 -1.05
N TYR A 117 -22.87 -11.40 -0.30
CA TYR A 117 -23.67 -12.53 -0.78
C TYR A 117 -25.15 -12.32 -0.46
N GLU A 118 -25.96 -12.19 -1.50
CA GLU A 118 -27.42 -12.12 -1.40
C GLU A 118 -28.03 -13.44 -1.93
N PRO A 119 -28.58 -14.31 -1.05
CA PRO A 119 -29.09 -15.63 -1.44
C PRO A 119 -30.16 -15.59 -2.54
N GLU A 120 -30.98 -14.54 -2.55
CA GLU A 120 -32.10 -14.37 -3.48
C GLU A 120 -31.66 -13.94 -4.89
N MET A 121 -30.42 -13.48 -5.05
CA MET A 121 -29.91 -12.94 -6.31
C MET A 121 -29.18 -13.98 -7.17
N HIS A 122 -29.04 -15.23 -6.69
CA HIS A 122 -28.35 -16.34 -7.39
C HIS A 122 -26.99 -15.93 -7.98
N MET A 123 -26.21 -15.19 -7.20
CA MET A 123 -24.94 -14.58 -7.63
C MET A 123 -23.80 -15.59 -7.71
N ASP A 124 -22.94 -15.42 -8.70
CA ASP A 124 -21.68 -16.16 -8.90
C ASP A 124 -20.61 -15.62 -7.92
N VAL A 125 -20.51 -16.25 -6.74
CA VAL A 125 -19.67 -15.77 -5.63
C VAL A 125 -18.19 -15.95 -5.89
N GLY A 126 -17.79 -16.94 -6.69
CA GLY A 126 -16.39 -17.24 -6.97
C GLY A 126 -15.68 -16.07 -7.65
N ILE A 127 -16.28 -15.51 -8.71
CA ILE A 127 -15.72 -14.36 -9.45
C ILE A 127 -15.83 -13.10 -8.58
N LEU A 128 -17.01 -12.86 -8.01
CA LEU A 128 -17.27 -11.67 -7.21
C LEU A 128 -16.27 -11.52 -6.05
N TRP A 129 -16.10 -12.58 -5.26
CA TRP A 129 -15.21 -12.55 -4.11
C TRP A 129 -13.75 -12.52 -4.50
N ALA A 130 -13.34 -13.26 -5.54
CA ALA A 130 -11.97 -13.22 -6.02
C ALA A 130 -11.58 -11.80 -6.49
N GLU A 131 -12.43 -11.12 -7.25
CA GLU A 131 -12.18 -9.74 -7.69
C GLU A 131 -12.13 -8.77 -6.50
N ARG A 132 -13.06 -8.89 -5.54
CA ARG A 132 -13.02 -8.06 -4.32
C ARG A 132 -11.74 -8.27 -3.53
N CYS A 133 -11.31 -9.53 -3.40
CA CYS A 133 -10.04 -9.85 -2.77
C CYS A 133 -8.86 -9.24 -3.53
N ARG A 134 -8.83 -9.35 -4.86
CA ARG A 134 -7.75 -8.79 -5.70
C ARG A 134 -7.52 -7.32 -5.45
N GLU A 135 -8.57 -6.54 -5.28
CA GLU A 135 -8.44 -5.11 -4.97
C GLU A 135 -7.60 -4.84 -3.72
N GLU A 136 -7.58 -5.75 -2.74
CA GLU A 136 -6.77 -5.63 -1.51
C GLU A 136 -5.32 -6.09 -1.72
N PHE A 137 -5.05 -6.90 -2.75
CA PHE A 137 -3.71 -7.44 -3.04
C PHE A 137 -3.00 -6.76 -4.22
N VAL A 138 -3.71 -5.99 -5.06
CA VAL A 138 -3.17 -5.26 -6.23
C VAL A 138 -2.09 -4.23 -5.83
N ASP A 139 -2.15 -3.69 -4.62
CA ASP A 139 -1.17 -2.71 -4.12
C ASP A 139 0.09 -3.33 -3.51
N VAL A 140 0.13 -4.66 -3.37
CA VAL A 140 1.27 -5.40 -2.83
C VAL A 140 2.02 -6.08 -3.97
N SER A 141 2.61 -5.31 -4.89
CA SER A 141 3.66 -5.90 -5.72
C SER A 141 4.82 -6.25 -4.80
N VAL A 142 4.93 -7.54 -4.49
CA VAL A 142 6.08 -8.08 -3.78
C VAL A 142 7.27 -7.81 -4.71
N PRO A 143 8.29 -7.03 -4.29
CA PRO A 143 9.49 -6.86 -5.10
C PRO A 143 9.95 -8.27 -5.44
N SER A 144 10.08 -8.55 -6.75
CA SER A 144 10.51 -9.86 -7.23
C SER A 144 11.87 -10.14 -6.62
N CYS A 145 11.90 -10.90 -5.53
CA CYS A 145 13.09 -11.57 -5.06
C CYS A 145 13.38 -12.67 -6.09
N ASP A 146 13.91 -12.27 -7.25
CA ASP A 146 14.63 -13.17 -8.13
C ASP A 146 15.89 -13.62 -7.35
N LEU A 147 15.69 -14.54 -6.42
CA LEU A 147 16.70 -15.51 -6.00
C LEU A 147 16.85 -16.53 -7.14
N GLN A 148 17.16 -16.04 -8.34
CA GLN A 148 17.80 -16.87 -9.33
C GLN A 148 19.25 -16.97 -8.86
N SER A 149 19.58 -18.18 -8.39
CA SER A 149 20.93 -18.73 -8.37
C SER A 149 21.63 -18.34 -9.68
N THR A 150 22.33 -17.22 -9.60
CA THR A 150 23.36 -16.79 -10.53
C THR A 150 24.57 -16.62 -9.66
N ASP A 151 25.26 -17.75 -9.45
CA ASP A 151 26.71 -17.69 -9.29
C ASP A 151 27.21 -16.77 -10.42
N ASN A 152 27.76 -15.61 -10.04
CA ASN A 152 28.30 -14.53 -10.89
C ASN A 152 27.42 -13.30 -11.19
N LEU A 153 26.49 -12.91 -10.32
CA LEU A 153 26.23 -11.47 -10.13
C LEU A 153 27.16 -10.98 -9.04
N ALA A 154 28.20 -10.26 -9.45
CA ALA A 154 28.92 -9.36 -8.56
C ALA A 154 27.87 -8.47 -7.88
N VAL A 155 27.52 -8.83 -6.64
CA VAL A 155 27.17 -7.83 -5.65
C VAL A 155 28.39 -6.93 -5.67
N ASP A 156 28.29 -5.79 -6.33
CA ASP A 156 29.08 -4.64 -5.94
C ASP A 156 28.69 -4.41 -4.49
N VAL A 157 29.43 -5.10 -3.62
CA VAL A 157 29.79 -4.61 -2.31
C VAL A 157 30.47 -3.30 -2.67
N VAL A 158 29.65 -2.26 -2.82
CA VAL A 158 30.10 -0.89 -2.82
C VAL A 158 30.92 -0.83 -1.55
N LYS A 159 32.24 -0.90 -1.73
CA LYS A 159 33.21 -0.65 -0.66
C LYS A 159 32.63 0.53 0.07
N GLU A 160 32.38 0.37 1.36
CA GLU A 160 31.98 1.45 2.25
C GLU A 160 33.00 2.58 2.06
N SER A 161 32.76 3.46 1.09
CA SER A 161 33.47 4.71 0.96
C SER A 161 32.96 5.48 2.15
N SER A 162 33.80 5.52 3.18
CA SER A 162 33.58 6.20 4.46
C SER A 162 33.46 7.72 4.32
N ASN A 163 32.91 8.20 3.20
CA ASN A 163 32.42 9.57 3.09
C ASN A 163 31.16 9.61 3.94
N ASN A 164 31.36 9.97 5.22
CA ASN A 164 30.30 10.31 6.16
C ASN A 164 29.62 11.64 5.77
N ASP A 165 29.48 11.91 4.47
CA ASP A 165 28.78 13.10 4.01
C ASP A 165 27.32 12.97 4.43
N PRO A 166 26.80 13.94 5.20
CA PRO A 166 25.45 13.86 5.71
C PRO A 166 24.48 13.84 4.52
N ILE A 167 23.61 12.83 4.53
CA ILE A 167 22.54 12.69 3.55
C ILE A 167 21.51 13.79 3.84
N GLU A 168 21.34 14.71 2.90
CA GLU A 168 20.32 15.75 3.03
C GLU A 168 18.98 15.22 2.51
N LEU A 169 18.04 15.03 3.43
CA LEU A 169 16.67 14.65 3.08
C LEU A 169 15.80 15.91 3.02
N SER A 170 14.90 15.95 2.05
CA SER A 170 13.95 17.05 1.89
C SER A 170 12.58 16.53 1.48
N VAL A 171 11.52 17.27 1.83
CA VAL A 171 10.17 17.00 1.30
C VAL A 171 9.84 18.04 0.25
N MET A 172 9.52 17.58 -0.97
CA MET A 172 9.00 18.41 -2.07
C MET A 172 7.47 18.26 -2.14
N PHE A 173 6.78 19.37 -2.39
CA PHE A 173 5.32 19.39 -2.42
C PHE A 173 4.78 19.66 -3.83
N LEU A 174 3.78 18.90 -4.23
CA LEU A 174 2.93 19.19 -5.38
C LEU A 174 1.53 19.57 -4.89
N SER A 175 1.04 20.72 -5.33
CA SER A 175 -0.32 21.18 -5.06
C SER A 175 -1.21 20.99 -6.27
N PHE A 176 -2.43 20.52 -6.04
CA PHE A 176 -3.48 20.35 -7.05
C PHE A 176 -4.73 21.07 -6.58
N ASN A 177 -5.50 21.64 -7.52
CA ASN A 177 -6.76 22.34 -7.19
C ASN A 177 -7.70 21.45 -6.36
N HIS A 178 -7.79 20.16 -6.70
CA HIS A 178 -8.54 19.17 -5.93
C HIS A 178 -7.95 17.77 -6.14
N LEU A 179 -7.83 17.03 -5.04
CA LEU A 179 -7.65 15.58 -5.03
C LEU A 179 -8.79 14.97 -4.23
N LEU A 180 -9.60 14.13 -4.87
CA LEU A 180 -10.71 13.46 -4.22
C LEU A 180 -10.32 12.03 -3.85
N HIS A 181 -10.72 11.60 -2.65
CA HIS A 181 -10.48 10.25 -2.18
C HIS A 181 -11.60 9.31 -2.62
N GLY A 182 -11.25 8.11 -3.07
CA GLY A 182 -12.22 7.06 -3.39
C GLY A 182 -12.16 6.56 -4.84
N LYS A 183 -12.68 5.36 -5.05
CA LYS A 183 -12.58 4.61 -6.32
C LYS A 183 -13.30 5.27 -7.51
N SER A 184 -14.30 6.12 -7.25
CA SER A 184 -15.00 6.90 -8.27
C SER A 184 -14.10 7.94 -8.95
N HIS A 185 -12.96 8.29 -8.34
CA HIS A 185 -12.04 9.32 -8.80
C HIS A 185 -10.87 8.71 -9.57
N LYS A 186 -11.16 8.23 -10.79
CA LYS A 186 -10.22 7.46 -11.64
C LYS A 186 -8.87 8.17 -11.85
N LYS A 187 -8.86 9.50 -11.98
CA LYS A 187 -7.62 10.26 -12.20
C LYS A 187 -6.73 10.28 -10.96
N GLU A 188 -7.33 10.43 -9.78
CA GLU A 188 -6.62 10.43 -8.50
C GLU A 188 -6.04 9.04 -8.18
N ALA A 189 -6.81 7.98 -8.44
CA ALA A 189 -6.30 6.61 -8.37
C ALA A 189 -5.11 6.39 -9.33
N GLN A 190 -5.19 6.94 -10.55
CA GLN A 190 -4.07 6.91 -11.51
C GLN A 190 -2.85 7.67 -11.01
N ILE A 191 -3.00 8.82 -10.33
CA ILE A 191 -1.88 9.55 -9.73
C ILE A 191 -1.16 8.68 -8.69
N VAL A 192 -1.91 8.04 -7.78
CA VAL A 192 -1.32 7.19 -6.73
C VAL A 192 -0.63 5.96 -7.34
N SER A 193 -1.28 5.31 -8.32
CA SER A 193 -0.70 4.17 -9.05
C SER A 193 0.57 4.57 -9.82
N LEU A 194 0.59 5.76 -10.42
CA LEU A 194 1.75 6.30 -11.11
C LEU A 194 2.90 6.57 -10.13
N ALA A 195 2.64 7.19 -8.98
CA ALA A 195 3.64 7.43 -7.95
C ALA A 195 4.26 6.11 -7.47
N TYR A 196 3.44 5.08 -7.31
CA TYR A 196 3.88 3.72 -6.98
C TYR A 196 4.78 3.13 -8.06
N LYS A 197 4.38 3.19 -9.34
CA LYS A 197 5.17 2.69 -10.48
C LYS A 197 6.51 3.41 -10.63
N MET A 198 6.55 4.70 -10.30
CA MET A 198 7.77 5.50 -10.28
C MET A 198 8.61 5.27 -9.02
N GLY A 199 8.12 4.46 -8.07
CA GLY A 199 8.82 4.17 -6.82
C GLY A 199 8.96 5.37 -5.90
N LEU A 200 8.06 6.36 -6.02
CA LEU A 200 8.07 7.55 -5.17
C LEU A 200 7.67 7.17 -3.74
N VAL A 201 8.33 7.84 -2.79
CA VAL A 201 8.06 7.67 -1.36
C VAL A 201 7.51 8.98 -0.82
N GLY A 202 6.35 8.94 -0.17
CA GLY A 202 5.71 10.15 0.30
C GLY A 202 4.30 9.94 0.81
N PHE A 203 3.51 11.01 0.76
CA PHE A 203 2.13 11.01 1.18
C PHE A 203 1.25 11.83 0.24
N VAL A 204 -0.05 11.55 0.27
CA VAL A 204 -1.11 12.30 -0.41
C VAL A 204 -2.12 12.78 0.63
N SER A 205 -2.50 14.06 0.58
CA SER A 205 -3.61 14.63 1.34
C SER A 205 -4.72 15.03 0.38
N TYR A 206 -5.89 14.43 0.54
CA TYR A 206 -7.07 14.73 -0.26
C TYR A 206 -7.75 16.04 0.21
N GLY A 207 -8.52 16.67 -0.68
CA GLY A 207 -9.23 17.93 -0.48
C GLY A 207 -8.94 19.00 -1.54
N THR A 208 -9.28 20.25 -1.24
CA THR A 208 -9.07 21.47 -2.06
C THR A 208 -8.26 22.57 -1.35
N PRO A 209 -6.95 22.76 -1.63
CA PRO A 209 -6.15 21.93 -2.54
C PRO A 209 -5.89 20.49 -2.06
N GLY A 210 -5.63 19.62 -3.02
CA GLY A 210 -5.00 18.33 -2.77
C GLY A 210 -3.49 18.49 -2.78
N LEU A 211 -2.80 17.75 -1.92
CA LEU A 211 -1.35 17.84 -1.77
C LEU A 211 -0.70 16.47 -1.92
N ILE A 212 0.46 16.43 -2.56
CA ILE A 212 1.36 15.29 -2.56
C ILE A 212 2.70 15.76 -2.01
N GLY A 213 3.17 15.16 -0.92
CA GLY A 213 4.51 15.37 -0.39
C GLY A 213 5.40 14.19 -0.77
N VAL A 214 6.50 14.44 -1.47
CA VAL A 214 7.47 13.42 -1.89
C VAL A 214 8.79 13.64 -1.14
N ILE A 215 9.31 12.57 -0.55
CA ILE A 215 10.57 12.60 0.19
C ILE A 215 11.72 12.37 -0.80
N VAL A 216 12.56 13.39 -0.93
CA VAL A 216 13.67 13.46 -1.87
C VAL A 216 14.98 13.44 -1.10
N CYS A 217 15.92 12.64 -1.58
CA CYS A 217 17.29 12.68 -1.09
C CYS A 217 18.13 13.54 -2.01
N LYS A 218 18.77 14.57 -1.45
CA LYS A 218 19.80 15.33 -2.13
C LYS A 218 21.14 14.72 -1.74
N ASN A 219 21.67 13.84 -2.59
CA ASN A 219 23.08 13.50 -2.49
C ASN A 219 23.87 14.54 -3.31
N LYS A 220 24.94 15.10 -2.75
CA LYS A 220 25.81 16.04 -3.48
C LYS A 220 26.44 15.38 -4.70
N ASP A 221 26.65 14.08 -4.60
CA ASP A 221 27.07 13.23 -5.69
C ASP A 221 25.81 12.51 -6.20
N ASN A 222 25.38 12.81 -7.41
CA ASN A 222 24.15 12.32 -8.07
C ASN A 222 24.05 10.78 -8.24
N THR A 223 24.80 9.99 -7.48
CA THR A 223 24.95 8.53 -7.59
C THR A 223 23.86 7.71 -6.91
N GLY A 224 22.81 8.36 -6.39
CA GLY A 224 21.46 7.77 -6.28
C GLY A 224 21.26 6.55 -5.37
N VAL A 225 22.27 6.09 -4.63
CA VAL A 225 22.13 4.93 -3.75
C VAL A 225 22.70 5.23 -2.37
N VAL A 226 21.86 5.81 -1.51
CA VAL A 226 22.09 5.78 -0.07
C VAL A 226 21.68 4.40 0.43
N ALA A 227 22.61 3.62 0.96
CA ALA A 227 22.32 2.29 1.49
C ALA A 227 21.19 2.35 2.54
N GLY A 228 20.03 1.77 2.21
CA GLY A 228 18.88 1.62 3.11
C GLY A 228 17.71 2.59 2.87
N ILE A 229 17.91 3.73 2.21
CA ILE A 229 16.79 4.56 1.74
C ILE A 229 16.75 4.42 0.24
N THR A 230 15.69 3.80 -0.29
CA THR A 230 15.46 3.81 -1.73
C THR A 230 15.07 5.23 -2.13
N THR A 231 16.03 6.04 -2.53
CA THR A 231 15.87 7.48 -2.65
C THR A 231 15.12 7.88 -3.92
N THR A 232 14.11 8.75 -3.78
CA THR A 232 13.54 9.49 -4.91
C THR A 232 14.48 10.66 -5.22
N ALA A 233 14.86 10.83 -6.48
CA ALA A 233 15.67 11.98 -6.91
C ALA A 233 14.75 13.17 -7.24
N GLY A 234 15.28 14.39 -7.17
CA GLY A 234 14.48 15.59 -7.46
C GLY A 234 13.90 15.62 -8.88
N HIS A 235 14.60 15.03 -9.86
CA HIS A 235 14.11 14.95 -11.25
C HIS A 235 12.91 14.00 -11.39
N ASP A 236 12.82 12.95 -10.57
CA ASP A 236 11.67 12.03 -10.56
C ASP A 236 10.37 12.76 -10.19
N VAL A 237 10.46 13.75 -9.28
CA VAL A 237 9.31 14.59 -8.88
C VAL A 237 8.84 15.47 -10.04
N VAL A 238 9.77 16.00 -10.83
CA VAL A 238 9.46 16.81 -12.02
C VAL A 238 8.81 15.94 -13.10
N ASP A 239 9.34 14.75 -13.35
CA ASP A 239 8.77 13.83 -14.33
C ASP A 239 7.41 13.30 -13.89
N PHE A 240 7.24 13.01 -12.60
CA PHE A 240 5.95 12.69 -12.01
C PHE A 240 4.91 13.80 -12.22
N SER A 241 5.30 15.06 -12.03
CA SER A 241 4.41 16.21 -12.30
C SER A 241 4.00 16.32 -13.78
N LYS A 242 4.93 16.05 -14.71
CA LYS A 242 4.63 16.00 -16.15
C LYS A 242 3.64 14.88 -16.47
N GLU A 243 3.84 13.70 -15.93
CA GLU A 243 2.93 12.55 -16.13
C GLU A 243 1.54 12.81 -15.51
N CYS A 244 1.48 13.43 -14.33
CA CYS A 244 0.21 13.89 -13.74
C CYS A 244 -0.53 14.85 -14.68
N SER A 245 0.21 15.73 -15.35
CA SER A 245 -0.38 16.65 -16.34
C SER A 245 -0.94 15.89 -17.55
N ARG A 246 -0.29 14.80 -18.00
CA ARG A 246 -0.77 13.96 -19.11
C ARG A 246 -2.09 13.23 -18.79
N ILE A 247 -2.30 12.82 -17.55
CA ILE A 247 -3.59 12.25 -17.09
C ILE A 247 -4.65 13.34 -16.81
N GLY A 248 -4.35 14.61 -17.13
CA GLY A 248 -5.26 15.74 -17.02
C GLY A 248 -5.38 16.29 -15.60
N LYS A 249 -4.33 16.13 -14.77
CA LYS A 249 -4.21 16.70 -13.43
C LYS A 249 -2.96 17.56 -13.35
N LYS A 250 -3.12 18.86 -13.60
CA LYS A 250 -2.03 19.83 -13.49
C LYS A 250 -1.75 20.09 -12.02
N GLY A 251 -0.52 19.80 -11.58
CA GLY A 251 -0.04 20.13 -10.26
C GLY A 251 1.04 21.21 -10.33
N THR A 252 1.11 22.04 -9.30
CA THR A 252 2.17 23.05 -9.13
C THR A 252 3.18 22.51 -8.13
N ILE A 253 4.45 22.38 -8.54
CA ILE A 253 5.53 22.09 -7.61
C ILE A 253 5.75 23.36 -6.78
N LEU A 254 5.65 23.23 -5.46
CA LEU A 254 5.84 24.35 -4.54
C LEU A 254 7.33 24.59 -4.32
N ASP A 255 7.73 25.87 -4.31
CA ASP A 255 9.08 26.30 -3.93
C ASP A 255 9.24 26.34 -2.40
N VAL A 256 8.81 25.24 -1.75
CA VAL A 256 8.95 25.03 -0.32
C VAL A 256 9.53 23.63 -0.16
N SER A 257 10.78 23.57 0.28
CA SER A 257 11.41 22.31 0.67
C SER A 257 11.58 22.27 2.19
N LEU A 258 11.17 21.15 2.79
CA LEU A 258 11.39 20.92 4.22
C LEU A 258 12.63 20.07 4.38
N GLU A 259 13.72 20.67 4.84
CA GLU A 259 14.93 19.94 5.22
C GLU A 259 14.65 19.07 6.44
N LEU A 260 15.11 17.82 6.40
CA LEU A 260 15.04 16.89 7.51
C LEU A 260 16.43 16.73 8.12
N ASP A 261 16.49 16.69 9.45
CA ASP A 261 17.68 16.34 10.22
C ASP A 261 17.39 15.13 11.12
N GLU A 262 18.37 14.70 11.92
CA GLU A 262 18.21 13.58 12.87
C GLU A 262 17.03 13.76 13.85
N ASN A 263 16.67 15.00 14.16
CA ASN A 263 15.59 15.35 15.09
C ASN A 263 14.22 15.48 14.39
N GLY A 264 14.16 15.38 13.07
CA GLY A 264 12.91 15.46 12.28
C GLY A 264 12.93 16.65 11.32
N LEU A 265 11.92 17.53 11.40
CA LEU A 265 11.87 18.75 10.60
C LEU A 265 12.89 19.75 11.12
N LYS A 266 13.86 20.14 10.28
CA LYS A 266 14.82 21.18 10.63
C LYS A 266 14.06 22.48 10.86
N ARG A 267 14.22 23.08 12.04
CA ARG A 267 13.60 24.37 12.35
C ARG A 267 14.15 25.41 11.38
N GLN A 268 13.33 25.83 10.41
CA GLN A 268 13.69 26.93 9.53
C GLN A 268 13.84 28.20 10.37
N GLN A 269 15.08 28.62 10.58
CA GLN A 269 15.40 29.93 11.14
C GLN A 269 15.09 31.00 10.10
N GLY A 270 13.80 31.27 9.91
CA GLY A 270 13.37 32.47 9.21
C GLY A 270 13.64 33.68 10.10
N GLU A 271 14.78 34.34 9.91
CA GLU A 271 14.93 35.75 10.25
C GLU A 271 13.94 36.54 9.39
N ILE A 272 12.72 36.70 9.89
CA ILE A 272 11.89 37.83 9.46
C ILE A 272 12.48 39.04 10.19
N ALA A 273 13.41 39.72 9.52
CA ALA A 273 13.91 41.02 9.93
C ALA A 273 12.77 42.06 9.90
N MET A 274 11.96 42.09 10.96
CA MET A 274 11.24 43.29 11.38
C MET A 274 11.34 43.38 12.90
N GLY A 275 12.16 44.32 13.34
CA GLY A 275 12.51 44.50 14.73
C GLY A 275 11.32 44.82 15.61
N VAL A 276 11.01 43.93 16.55
CA VAL A 276 10.75 44.26 17.96
C VAL A 276 11.20 43.04 18.77
N LYS A 277 12.35 43.15 19.46
CA LYS A 277 12.74 42.16 20.48
C LYS A 277 11.77 42.26 21.66
N LYS A 278 10.71 41.45 21.68
CA LYS A 278 10.00 41.11 22.91
C LYS A 278 10.46 39.74 23.36
N SER A 279 11.31 39.74 24.38
CA SER A 279 11.65 38.57 25.19
C SER A 279 10.39 38.07 25.89
N CYS A 280 9.68 37.13 25.28
CA CYS A 280 8.68 36.33 25.97
C CYS A 280 9.39 35.13 26.61
N GLN A 281 9.76 35.27 27.88
CA GLN A 281 10.03 34.13 28.75
C GLN A 281 8.70 33.38 28.91
N HIS A 282 8.54 32.28 28.18
CA HIS A 282 7.42 31.38 28.37
C HIS A 282 7.80 30.40 29.49
N ASN A 283 7.11 30.54 30.63
CA ASN A 283 7.17 29.61 31.75
C ASN A 283 6.88 28.19 31.24
N GLN A 284 7.88 27.32 31.31
CA GLN A 284 7.71 25.88 31.12
C GLN A 284 6.90 25.33 32.31
N SER A 285 5.58 25.34 32.14
CA SER A 285 4.66 24.62 32.99
C SER A 285 4.85 23.12 32.77
N THR A 286 5.00 22.42 33.88
CA THR A 286 5.17 20.98 34.04
C THR A 286 4.07 20.19 33.32
N ARG A 287 4.34 19.76 32.08
CA ARG A 287 3.66 18.62 31.44
C ARG A 287 4.50 17.36 31.64
N SER A 288 3.82 16.28 31.96
CA SER A 288 4.33 14.98 32.36
C SER A 288 5.37 14.41 31.40
N ARG A 289 6.35 13.69 31.96
CA ARG A 289 7.45 12.97 31.31
C ARG A 289 6.97 11.82 30.39
N GLN A 290 6.22 12.11 29.34
CA GLN A 290 6.32 11.31 28.12
C GLN A 290 7.52 11.89 27.36
N LYS A 291 8.62 11.13 27.31
CA LYS A 291 9.71 11.42 26.37
C LYS A 291 9.08 11.46 24.98
N GLN A 292 8.82 12.66 24.48
CA GLN A 292 8.55 12.91 23.09
C GLN A 292 9.71 12.30 22.32
N VAL A 293 9.47 11.17 21.66
CA VAL A 293 10.43 10.62 20.72
C VAL A 293 10.32 11.51 19.48
N THR A 294 10.96 12.67 19.53
CA THR A 294 11.13 13.57 18.39
C THR A 294 12.36 13.08 17.64
N GLY A 295 12.19 12.81 16.35
CA GLY A 295 13.25 12.25 15.52
C GLY A 295 12.74 11.93 14.14
N ILE A 296 13.64 11.88 13.16
CA ILE A 296 13.29 11.61 11.76
C ILE A 296 12.51 10.30 11.60
N HIS A 297 12.81 9.29 12.41
CA HIS A 297 12.07 8.03 12.41
C HIS A 297 10.57 8.23 12.73
N CYS A 298 10.25 8.99 13.78
CA CYS A 298 8.86 9.24 14.17
C CYS A 298 8.14 10.09 13.12
N LEU A 299 8.82 11.06 12.52
CA LEU A 299 8.28 11.82 11.39
C LEU A 299 7.95 10.91 10.21
N LEU A 300 8.88 10.03 9.83
CA LEU A 300 8.68 9.09 8.72
C LEU A 300 7.56 8.09 9.02
N VAL A 301 7.47 7.57 10.25
CA VAL A 301 6.38 6.69 10.67
C VAL A 301 5.03 7.41 10.60
N ASP A 302 4.94 8.64 11.12
CA ASP A 302 3.70 9.41 11.09
C ASP A 302 3.29 9.78 9.65
N LEU A 303 4.26 10.05 8.78
CA LEU A 303 3.99 10.43 7.39
C LEU A 303 3.72 9.25 6.47
N LEU A 304 4.42 8.13 6.65
CA LEU A 304 4.44 7.00 5.72
C LEU A 304 3.67 5.78 6.23
N GLY A 305 3.49 5.64 7.55
CA GLY A 305 2.95 4.47 8.22
C GLY A 305 4.03 3.58 8.82
N GLU A 306 3.72 2.93 9.95
CA GLU A 306 4.61 2.01 10.68
C GLU A 306 5.06 0.82 9.81
N ASP A 307 4.22 0.36 8.90
CA ASP A 307 4.49 -0.78 8.02
C ASP A 307 5.50 -0.47 6.90
N LYS A 308 5.78 0.82 6.67
CA LYS A 308 6.70 1.29 5.62
C LYS A 308 8.07 1.69 6.14
N VAL A 309 8.22 1.84 7.47
CA VAL A 309 9.44 2.32 8.10
C VAL A 309 10.00 1.23 9.01
N VAL A 310 11.12 0.64 8.60
CA VAL A 310 11.78 -0.43 9.37
C VAL A 310 13.04 0.12 10.02
N CYS A 311 13.14 -0.04 11.33
CA CYS A 311 14.38 0.22 12.06
C CYS A 311 15.26 -1.01 12.10
N SER A 312 16.43 -0.93 11.46
CA SER A 312 17.50 -1.90 11.73
C SER A 312 18.33 -1.40 12.90
N LYS A 313 18.31 -2.13 14.01
CA LYS A 313 19.29 -1.94 15.09
C LYS A 313 20.57 -2.64 14.66
N ARG A 314 21.57 -1.89 14.18
CA ARG A 314 22.95 -2.39 14.16
C ARG A 314 23.47 -2.47 15.60
N GLU A 315 24.29 -3.48 15.88
CA GLU A 315 24.89 -3.74 17.20
C GLU A 315 25.83 -2.61 17.67
N SER A 316 26.24 -1.69 16.79
CA SER A 316 26.96 -0.49 17.17
C SER A 316 25.99 0.57 17.71
N LYS A 317 26.13 0.94 18.98
CA LYS A 317 25.29 1.86 19.78
C LYS A 317 25.01 3.27 19.19
N PHE A 318 25.47 3.59 17.98
CA PHE A 318 25.54 4.96 17.49
C PHE A 318 24.91 5.23 16.11
N THR A 319 24.39 4.23 15.39
CA THR A 319 23.77 4.45 14.06
C THR A 319 22.44 3.71 13.92
N GLN A 320 21.35 4.47 13.88
CA GLN A 320 20.02 3.95 13.54
C GLN A 320 19.86 4.00 12.03
N GLN A 321 19.73 2.84 11.39
CA GLN A 321 19.38 2.78 9.97
C GLN A 321 17.86 2.74 9.85
N VAL A 322 17.31 3.74 9.16
CA VAL A 322 15.88 3.80 8.82
C VAL A 322 15.72 3.31 7.40
N LEU A 323 15.09 2.15 7.24
CA LEU A 323 14.74 1.59 5.94
C LEU A 323 13.32 2.03 5.58
N VAL A 324 13.14 2.63 4.41
CA VAL A 324 11.81 3.00 3.91
C VAL A 324 11.46 2.15 2.70
N VAL A 325 10.40 1.35 2.84
CA VAL A 325 9.93 0.45 1.78
C VAL A 325 9.21 1.27 0.70
N LYS A 326 9.54 1.04 -0.57
CA LYS A 326 8.83 1.62 -1.73
C LYS A 326 7.41 1.06 -1.82
N LYS A 327 6.48 1.62 -1.05
CA LYS A 327 5.06 1.24 -1.01
C LYS A 327 4.15 2.44 -1.30
N GLY A 328 4.47 3.19 -2.36
CA GLY A 328 3.65 4.31 -2.84
C GLY A 328 3.43 5.41 -1.80
N LEU A 329 2.37 6.19 -2.00
CA LEU A 329 2.02 7.31 -1.14
C LEU A 329 1.14 6.85 0.04
N ASN A 330 1.47 7.26 1.26
CA ASN A 330 0.53 7.13 2.38
C ASN A 330 -0.60 8.16 2.26
N SER A 331 -1.83 7.78 2.63
CA SER A 331 -2.98 8.66 2.46
C SER A 331 -3.39 9.36 3.75
N PHE A 332 -3.55 10.67 3.69
CA PHE A 332 -4.24 11.47 4.68
C PHE A 332 -5.66 11.81 4.17
N PRO A 333 -6.71 11.44 4.91
CA PRO A 333 -8.09 11.71 4.51
C PRO A 333 -8.43 13.20 4.54
N SER A 334 -7.69 14.01 5.31
CA SER A 334 -7.88 15.46 5.35
C SER A 334 -6.61 16.24 5.68
N ARG A 335 -6.59 17.52 5.30
CA ARG A 335 -5.51 18.44 5.71
C ARG A 335 -5.44 18.68 7.21
N ILE A 336 -6.54 18.47 7.93
CA ILE A 336 -6.55 18.63 9.39
C ILE A 336 -5.65 17.55 10.00
N GLU A 337 -5.70 16.33 9.48
CA GLU A 337 -4.82 15.26 9.95
C GLU A 337 -3.36 15.50 9.55
N LEU A 338 -3.11 15.93 8.32
CA LEU A 338 -1.77 16.30 7.90
C LEU A 338 -1.21 17.45 8.74
N LYS A 339 -2.03 18.46 9.07
CA LYS A 339 -1.65 19.57 9.95
C LYS A 339 -1.30 19.07 11.35
N LYS A 340 -2.12 18.19 11.93
CA LYS A 340 -1.85 17.60 13.24
C LYS A 340 -0.51 16.87 13.27
N VAL A 341 -0.17 16.16 12.19
CA VAL A 341 1.14 15.51 12.09
C VAL A 341 2.26 16.56 11.98
N LEU A 342 2.22 17.41 10.96
CA LEU A 342 3.34 18.30 10.68
C LEU A 342 3.50 19.40 11.73
N VAL A 343 2.43 20.11 12.08
CA VAL A 343 2.46 21.27 12.99
C VAL A 343 2.42 20.82 14.45
N ASP A 344 1.43 19.99 14.83
CA ASP A 344 1.20 19.71 16.26
C ASP A 344 2.17 18.66 16.83
N ARG A 345 2.63 17.69 16.02
CA ARG A 345 3.56 16.64 16.47
C ARG A 345 5.02 16.91 16.14
N HIS A 346 5.29 17.52 14.99
CA HIS A 346 6.64 17.73 14.46
C HIS A 346 7.07 19.19 14.40
N ASP A 347 6.39 20.07 15.16
CA ASP A 347 6.73 21.49 15.33
C ASP A 347 6.92 22.27 14.02
N MET A 348 6.28 21.85 12.91
CA MET A 348 6.32 22.61 11.67
C MET A 348 5.72 24.00 11.90
N ASN A 349 6.40 25.05 11.44
CA ASN A 349 5.88 26.40 11.53
C ASN A 349 4.54 26.51 10.78
N ASP A 350 3.48 26.90 11.50
CA ASP A 350 2.13 27.01 10.92
C ASP A 350 2.10 27.95 9.71
N LYS A 351 2.92 29.01 9.66
CA LYS A 351 3.01 29.88 8.47
C LYS A 351 3.55 29.15 7.25
N ILE A 352 4.53 28.27 7.42
CA ILE A 352 5.04 27.44 6.32
C ILE A 352 3.94 26.46 5.89
N PHE A 353 3.23 25.86 6.85
CA PHE A 353 2.08 25.01 6.52
C PHE A 353 1.00 25.78 5.74
N GLN A 354 0.68 27.01 6.15
CA GLN A 354 -0.23 27.91 5.44
C GLN A 354 0.27 28.23 4.02
N GLN A 355 1.58 28.42 3.83
CA GLN A 355 2.16 28.60 2.49
C GLN A 355 1.97 27.34 1.63
N ILE A 356 2.20 26.15 2.18
CA ILE A 356 2.02 24.90 1.43
C ILE A 356 0.56 24.72 0.99
N ILE A 357 -0.41 24.98 1.88
CA ILE A 357 -1.83 24.80 1.56
C ILE A 357 -2.46 26.01 0.81
N GLY A 358 -1.80 27.18 0.84
CA GLY A 358 -2.36 28.45 0.36
C GLY A 358 -1.90 28.88 -1.04
N VAL A 359 -0.93 28.17 -1.63
CA VAL A 359 -0.36 28.48 -2.97
C VAL A 359 -1.16 27.81 -4.11
N ALA A 360 -2.44 27.47 -3.90
CA ALA A 360 -3.28 26.81 -4.90
C ALA A 360 -4.23 27.73 -5.65
#